data_AF-A0A935SKA9-F1
#
_entry.id   AF-A0A935SKA9-F1
#
_cell.length_a   1.000
_cell.length_b   1.000
_cell.length_c   1.000
_cell.angle_alpha   90.00
_cell.angle_beta   90.00
_cell.angle_gamma   90.00
#
_symmetry.space_group_name_H-M   'P 1'
#
loop_
_entity.id
_entity.type
_entity.pdbx_description
1 polymer ?
#
loop_
_entity_poly.entity_id
_entity_poly.type
_entity_poly.pdbx_seq_one_letter_code
_entity_poly.pdbx_strand_id
1 'polypeptide(L)' 'MQIETRLADEDVKIKLSLCQKCNGIIRAAVEHEMDTKSKNEFLKEVMRYDLSVKTIPLLEYKEVKNRWCKCIS' A
#
# COMPACT_ATOMS: atom_id res chain seq x y z
N MET A 1 3.46 11.80 27.23
CA MET A 1 4.07 12.64 26.18
C MET A 1 4.18 11.77 24.93
N GLN A 2 3.22 11.86 24.01
CA GLN A 2 3.27 11.13 22.74
C GLN A 2 4.19 11.91 21.80
N ILE A 3 5.37 11.36 21.52
CA ILE A 3 6.25 11.90 20.49
C ILE A 3 5.70 11.37 19.17
N GLU A 4 4.78 12.12 18.56
CA GLU A 4 4.41 11.90 17.16
C GLU A 4 5.60 12.33 16.29
N THR A 5 6.55 11.41 16.12
CA THR A 5 7.62 11.54 15.14
C THR A 5 6.98 11.41 13.76
N ARG A 6 6.36 12.48 13.26
CA ARG A 6 5.91 12.57 11.88
C ARG A 6 7.15 12.46 11.00
N LEU A 7 7.29 11.33 10.32
CA LEU A 7 8.29 11.16 9.28
C LEU A 7 8.10 12.27 8.25
N ALA A 8 9.21 12.79 7.72
CA ALA A 8 9.14 13.72 6.60
C ALA A 8 8.45 13.03 5.42
N ASP A 9 7.67 13.78 4.63
CA ASP A 9 6.92 13.27 3.48
C ASP A 9 7.79 12.42 2.52
N GLU A 10 9.08 12.74 2.42
CA GLU A 10 10.09 12.04 1.61
C GLU A 10 10.46 10.63 2.13
N ASP A 11 10.36 10.41 3.44
CA ASP A 11 10.64 9.13 4.09
C ASP A 11 9.39 8.24 4.18
N VAL A 12 8.21 8.79 3.90
CA VAL A 12 6.95 8.05 3.92
C VAL A 12 6.89 7.08 2.74
N LYS A 13 6.86 5.79 3.06
CA LYS A 13 6.66 4.70 2.09
C LYS A 13 5.23 4.18 2.12
N ILE A 14 4.65 4.02 0.95
CA ILE A 14 3.33 3.46 0.73
C ILE A 14 3.48 2.06 0.15
N LYS A 15 2.93 1.07 0.85
CA LYS A 15 2.83 -0.31 0.41
C LYS A 15 1.52 -0.51 -0.34
N LEU A 16 1.63 -0.96 -1.58
CA LEU A 16 0.52 -1.19 -2.51
C LEU A 16 0.34 -2.68 -2.76
N SER A 17 -0.91 -3.14 -2.79
CA SER A 17 -1.28 -4.39 -3.45
C SER A 17 -1.90 -4.06 -4.81
N LEU A 18 -1.47 -4.80 -5.84
CA LEU A 18 -1.79 -4.54 -7.23
C LEU A 18 -2.45 -5.78 -7.85
N CYS A 19 -3.43 -5.55 -8.71
CA CYS A 19 -4.07 -6.60 -9.49
C CYS A 19 -3.09 -7.17 -10.51
N GLN A 20 -2.89 -8.49 -10.56
CA GLN A 20 -2.03 -9.11 -11.58
C GLN A 20 -2.57 -8.94 -13.01
N LYS A 21 -3.88 -8.74 -13.17
CA LYS A 21 -4.52 -8.64 -14.50
C LYS A 21 -4.37 -7.26 -15.12
N CYS A 22 -4.67 -6.20 -14.37
CA CYS A 22 -4.68 -4.82 -14.89
C CYS A 22 -3.62 -3.91 -14.27
N ASN A 23 -2.82 -4.42 -13.33
CA ASN A 23 -1.84 -3.66 -12.54
C ASN A 23 -2.44 -2.47 -11.76
N GLY A 24 -3.77 -2.45 -11.60
CA GLY A 24 -4.47 -1.43 -10.83
C GLY A 24 -4.31 -1.67 -9.33
N ILE A 25 -4.30 -0.57 -8.56
CA ILE A 25 -4.20 -0.56 -7.11
C ILE A 25 -5.45 -1.18 -6.51
N ILE A 26 -5.27 -2.21 -5.68
CA ILE A 26 -6.35 -2.84 -4.90
C ILE A 26 -6.36 -2.24 -3.48
N ARG A 27 -5.19 -2.08 -2.88
CA ARG A 27 -5.02 -1.50 -1.54
C ARG A 27 -3.76 -0.67 -1.45
N ALA A 28 -3.79 0.37 -0.64
CA ALA A 28 -2.65 1.17 -0.25
C ALA A 28 -2.58 1.27 1.28
N ALA A 29 -1.39 1.18 1.86
CA ALA A 29 -1.15 1.33 3.29
C ALA A 29 0.18 2.04 3.54
N VAL A 30 0.24 2.87 4.58
CA VAL A 30 1.47 3.57 4.98
C VAL A 30 2.36 2.59 5.74
N GLU A 31 3.51 2.22 5.20
CA GLU A 31 4.31 1.07 5.66
C GLU A 31 4.74 1.18 7.13
N HIS A 32 5.12 2.38 7.58
CA HIS A 32 5.59 2.62 8.95
C HIS A 32 4.45 2.67 9.98
N GLU A 33 3.22 2.91 9.55
CA GLU A 33 2.04 2.89 10.43
C GLU A 33 1.44 1.47 10.56
N MET A 34 1.93 0.51 9.77
CA MET A 34 1.47 -0.87 9.84
C MET A 34 2.08 -1.59 11.05
N ASP A 35 1.24 -1.91 12.02
CA ASP A 35 1.54 -2.86 13.09
C ASP A 35 1.68 -4.31 12.56
N THR A 36 2.10 -5.23 13.42
CA THR A 36 2.27 -6.64 13.05
C THR A 36 0.97 -7.28 12.55
N LYS A 37 -0.17 -6.89 13.12
CA LYS A 37 -1.48 -7.44 12.76
C LYS A 37 -1.87 -7.02 11.33
N SER A 38 -1.81 -5.73 11.03
CA SER A 38 -2.11 -5.17 9.72
C SER A 38 -1.16 -5.66 8.64
N LYS A 39 0.13 -5.86 8.95
CA LYS A 39 1.09 -6.53 8.03
C LYS A 39 0.65 -7.95 7.69
N ASN A 40 0.25 -8.73 8.69
CA ASN A 40 -0.21 -10.10 8.47
C ASN A 40 -1.52 -10.16 7.68
N GLU A 41 -2.47 -9.27 7.96
CA GLU A 41 -3.73 -9.18 7.21
C GLU A 41 -3.49 -8.78 5.75
N PHE A 42 -2.61 -7.82 5.50
CA PHE A 42 -2.20 -7.43 4.16
C PHE A 42 -1.57 -8.60 3.41
N LEU A 43 -0.64 -9.34 4.03
CA LEU A 43 0.00 -10.50 3.40
C LEU A 43 -1.00 -11.62 3.13
N LYS A 44 -1.93 -11.89 4.04
CA LYS A 44 -3.00 -12.88 3.82
C LYS A 44 -3.86 -12.53 2.61
N GLU A 45 -4.23 -11.26 2.45
CA GLU A 45 -5.00 -10.78 1.29
C GLU A 45 -4.20 -10.96 0.00
N VAL A 46 -2.94 -10.53 0.00
CA VAL A 46 -2.03 -10.68 -1.14
C VAL A 46 -1.91 -12.14 -1.57
N MET A 47 -1.69 -13.07 -0.63
CA MET A 47 -1.56 -14.49 -0.95
C MET A 47 -2.90 -15.09 -1.41
N ARG A 48 -4.01 -14.72 -0.77
CA ARG A 48 -5.35 -15.26 -1.08
C ARG A 48 -5.81 -14.92 -2.49
N TYR A 49 -5.53 -13.70 -2.94
CA TYR A 49 -5.97 -13.20 -4.23
C TYR A 49 -4.86 -13.16 -5.28
N ASP A 50 -3.69 -13.74 -4.96
CA ASP A 50 -2.49 -13.73 -5.80
C ASP A 50 -2.16 -12.33 -6.31
N LEU A 51 -1.98 -11.37 -5.41
CA LEU A 51 -1.74 -9.96 -5.76
C LEU A 51 -0.24 -9.66 -5.88
N SER A 52 0.09 -8.68 -6.73
CA SER A 52 1.44 -8.11 -6.78
C SER A 52 1.61 -7.11 -5.64
N VAL A 53 2.83 -7.01 -5.07
CA VAL A 53 3.12 -6.04 -4.01
C VAL A 53 4.23 -5.10 -4.47
N LYS A 54 4.02 -3.80 -4.30
CA LYS A 54 5.02 -2.76 -4.57
C LYS A 54 5.07 -1.79 -3.39
N THR A 55 6.26 -1.36 -2.99
CA THR A 55 6.43 -0.25 -2.05
C THR A 55 6.97 0.94 -2.82
N ILE A 56 6.34 2.10 -2.69
CA ILE A 56 6.73 3.35 -3.37
C ILE A 56 6.78 4.52 -2.38
N PRO A 57 7.57 5.58 -2.64
CA PRO A 57 7.51 6.81 -1.86
C PRO A 57 6.13 7.48 -1.96
N LEU A 58 5.74 8.24 -0.92
CA LEU A 58 4.50 9.01 -0.90
C LEU A 58 4.37 9.97 -2.09
N LEU A 59 5.47 10.59 -2.51
CA LEU A 59 5.49 11.49 -3.67
C LEU A 59 5.10 10.76 -4.96
N GLU A 60 5.66 9.58 -5.21
CA GLU A 60 5.27 8.73 -6.36
C GLU A 60 3.81 8.28 -6.24
N TYR A 61 3.36 7.93 -5.03
CA TYR A 61 1.97 7.56 -4.77
C TYR A 61 0.99 8.67 -5.14
N LYS A 62 1.31 9.94 -4.85
CA LYS A 62 0.46 11.09 -5.19
C LYS A 62 0.17 11.18 -6.70
N GLU A 63 1.08 10.72 -7.56
CA GLU A 63 0.92 10.69 -9.02
C GLU A 63 0.10 9.49 -9.51
N VAL A 64 0.25 8.32 -8.87
CA VAL A 64 -0.37 7.07 -9.32
C VAL A 64 -1.65 6.69 -8.58
N LYS A 65 -2.02 7.40 -7.50
CA LYS A 65 -3.18 7.08 -6.63
C LYS A 65 -4.52 6.98 -7.35
N ASN A 66 -4.65 7.46 -8.59
CA ASN A 66 -5.88 7.40 -9.36
C ASN A 66 -6.04 6.07 -10.12
N ARG A 67 -5.03 5.18 -10.12
CA ARG A 67 -5.01 3.92 -10.89
C ARG A 67 -5.62 2.76 -10.10
N TRP A 68 -6.82 2.92 -9.57
CA TRP A 68 -7.52 1.85 -8.85
C TRP A 68 -7.94 0.72 -9.79
N CYS A 69 -7.85 -0.52 -9.30
CA CYS A 69 -8.29 -1.71 -10.00
C CYS A 69 -9.80 -1.64 -10.26
N LYS A 70 -10.20 -1.97 -11.49
CA LYS A 70 -11.61 -2.07 -11.91
C LYS A 70 -12.04 -3.49 -12.31
N CYS A 71 -11.19 -4.49 -12.10
CA CYS A 71 -11.48 -5.89 -12.49
C CYS A 71 -12.55 -6.57 -11.63
N ILE A 72 -13.17 -5.86 -10.69
CA ILE A 72 -14.26 -6.35 -9.83
C ILE A 72 -15.62 -5.84 -10.35
N SER A 73 -15.74 -5.64 -11.67
CA SER A 73 -17.02 -5.45 -12.36
C SER A 73 -17.55 -6.77 -12.88
#